data_AF-A0A158E2A8-F1
#
_entry.id   AF-A0A158E2A8-F1
#
_cell.length_a   1.000
_cell.length_b   1.000
_cell.length_c   1.000
_cell.angle_alpha   90.00
_cell.angle_beta   90.00
_cell.angle_gamma   90.00
#
_symmetry.space_group_name_H-M   'P 1'
#
loop_
_entity.id
_entity.type
_entity.pdbx_description
1 polymer ?
#
loop_
_entity_poly.entity_id
_entity_poly.type
_entity_poly.pdbx_seq_one_letter_code
_entity_poly.pdbx_strand_id
1 'polypeptide(L)' 'MSYQTDSASRVTASRPVYPYPAVAKYTGNGDWHDGANWTQGAPLYNDAAPACTGSSFYTSYSPKTQAVAAP' A
#
# COMPACT_ATOMS: atom_id res chain seq x y z
N MET A 1 2.37 -12.41 8.46
CA MET A 1 1.55 -13.58 8.08
C MET A 1 0.10 -13.26 8.39
N SER A 2 -0.85 -13.70 7.57
CA SER A 2 -2.29 -13.71 7.87
C SER A 2 -2.81 -15.15 7.93
N TYR A 3 -3.89 -15.37 8.68
CA TYR A 3 -4.45 -16.69 8.93
C TYR A 3 -5.97 -16.65 8.75
N GLN A 4 -6.53 -17.74 8.21
CA GLN A 4 -7.97 -18.02 8.26
C GLN A 4 -8.22 -19.11 9.28
N THR A 5 -9.33 -19.00 10.02
CA THR A 5 -9.73 -19.97 11.04
C THR A 5 -11.16 -20.43 10.84
N ASP A 6 -11.47 -21.65 11.29
CA ASP A 6 -12.84 -22.16 11.36
C ASP A 6 -13.59 -21.68 12.63
N SER A 7 -14.83 -22.12 12.80
CA SER A 7 -15.66 -21.84 13.98
C SER A 7 -15.08 -22.40 15.29
N ALA A 8 -14.15 -23.35 15.21
CA ALA A 8 -13.41 -23.93 16.33
C ALA A 8 -12.05 -23.25 16.55
N SER A 9 -11.79 -22.11 15.89
CA SER A 9 -10.53 -21.35 15.94
C SER A 9 -9.29 -22.13 15.46
N ARG A 10 -9.46 -23.20 14.68
CA ARG A 10 -8.33 -23.92 14.06
C ARG A 10 -7.90 -23.20 12.79
N VAL A 11 -6.59 -23.08 12.57
CA VAL A 11 -6.06 -22.49 11.34
C VAL A 11 -6.37 -23.40 10.16
N THR A 12 -7.08 -22.86 9.17
CA THR A 12 -7.46 -23.56 7.94
C THR A 12 -6.70 -23.05 6.72
N ALA A 13 -6.10 -21.86 6.79
CA ALA A 13 -5.19 -21.35 5.77
C ALA A 13 -4.22 -20.33 6.35
N SER A 14 -3.06 -20.16 5.73
CA SER A 14 -2.06 -19.15 6.09
C SER A 14 -1.47 -18.46 4.86
N ARG A 15 -1.13 -17.17 4.97
CA ARG A 15 -0.51 -16.39 3.87
C ARG A 15 0.60 -15.48 4.35
N PRO A 16 1.76 -15.43 3.67
CA PRO A 16 2.77 -14.40 3.89
C PRO A 16 2.20 -13.00 3.67
N VAL A 17 2.65 -12.03 4.48
CA VAL A 17 2.31 -10.62 4.31
C VAL A 17 3.56 -9.92 3.80
N TYR A 18 3.44 -9.28 2.64
CA TYR A 18 4.52 -8.53 2.01
C TYR A 18 4.28 -7.03 2.16
N PRO A 19 5.35 -6.21 2.18
CA PRO A 19 5.22 -4.76 2.15
C PRO A 19 4.49 -4.30 0.88
N TYR A 20 3.58 -3.33 1.03
CA TYR A 20 2.94 -2.67 -0.11
C TYR A 20 4.02 -2.08 -1.05
N PRO A 21 3.87 -2.18 -2.38
CA PRO A 21 2.70 -2.64 -3.13
C PRO A 21 2.70 -4.12 -3.53
N ALA A 22 3.62 -4.94 -3.00
CA ALA A 22 3.72 -6.35 -3.36
C ALA A 22 2.52 -7.17 -2.85
N VAL A 23 2.13 -8.20 -3.62
CA VAL A 23 1.04 -9.12 -3.27
C VAL A 23 1.56 -10.54 -3.15
N ALA A 24 0.87 -11.42 -2.42
CA ALA A 24 1.23 -12.82 -2.35
C ALA A 24 0.87 -13.54 -3.66
N LYS A 25 1.81 -14.31 -4.21
CA LYS A 25 1.66 -15.12 -5.44
C LYS A 25 1.82 -16.60 -5.10
N TYR A 26 0.83 -17.42 -5.47
CA TYR A 26 0.94 -18.87 -5.34
C TYR A 26 2.02 -19.42 -6.28
N THR A 27 2.84 -20.34 -5.79
CA THR A 27 3.94 -20.93 -6.56
C THR A 27 3.46 -21.82 -7.71
N GLY A 28 2.20 -22.28 -7.67
CA GLY A 28 1.63 -23.20 -8.64
C GLY A 28 1.74 -24.68 -8.24
N ASN A 29 2.34 -24.98 -7.07
CA ASN A 29 2.50 -26.33 -6.56
C ASN A 29 2.29 -26.41 -5.05
N GLY A 30 1.87 -27.58 -4.55
CA GLY A 30 1.60 -27.81 -3.12
C GLY A 30 0.15 -27.54 -2.72
N ASP A 31 -0.09 -27.46 -1.41
CA ASP A 31 -1.40 -27.06 -0.88
C ASP A 31 -1.52 -25.54 -0.93
N TRP A 32 -2.59 -25.04 -1.57
CA TRP A 32 -2.86 -23.62 -1.62
C TRP A 32 -3.19 -23.06 -0.25
N HIS A 33 -3.65 -23.83 0.74
CA HIS A 33 -3.90 -23.37 2.11
C HIS A 33 -2.62 -23.13 2.92
N ASP A 34 -1.50 -23.74 2.53
CA ASP A 34 -0.21 -23.60 3.21
C ASP A 34 0.54 -22.37 2.71
N GLY A 35 0.86 -21.46 3.63
CA GLY A 35 1.57 -20.22 3.35
C GLY A 35 3.01 -20.41 2.90
N ALA A 36 3.61 -21.58 3.10
CA ALA A 36 4.93 -21.92 2.56
C ALA A 36 4.95 -22.03 1.02
N ASN A 37 3.78 -22.28 0.41
CA ASN A 37 3.65 -22.42 -1.05
C ASN A 37 3.36 -21.09 -1.76
N TRP A 38 3.60 -19.96 -1.09
CA TRP A 38 3.39 -18.60 -1.59
C TRP A 38 4.68 -17.80 -1.55
N THR A 39 4.88 -16.98 -2.57
CA THR A 39 6.05 -16.09 -2.71
C THR A 39 5.61 -14.65 -2.94
N GLN A 40 6.55 -13.71 -2.84
CA GLN A 40 6.29 -12.31 -3.19
C GLN A 40 6.02 -12.20 -4.70
N GLY A 41 4.90 -11.59 -5.06
CA GLY A 41 4.50 -11.26 -6.42
C GLY A 41 4.66 -9.78 -6.73
N ALA A 42 4.58 -9.45 -8.02
CA ALA A 42 4.50 -8.08 -8.50
C ALA A 42 3.20 -7.42 -8.02
N PRO A 43 3.16 -6.08 -7.89
CA PRO A 43 1.93 -5.38 -7.50
C PRO A 43 0.78 -5.65 -8.47
N LEU A 44 -0.44 -5.69 -7.94
CA LEU A 44 -1.64 -5.84 -8.76
C LEU A 44 -1.98 -4.55 -9.51
N TYR A 45 -1.71 -3.41 -8.88
CA TYR A 45 -1.90 -2.07 -9.43
C TYR A 45 -0.60 -1.30 -9.32
N ASN A 46 -0.14 -0.76 -10.44
CA ASN A 46 1.03 0.12 -10.53
C ASN A 46 0.63 1.57 -10.81
N ASP A 47 -0.66 1.87 -10.89
CA ASP A 47 -1.13 3.23 -11.16
C ASP A 47 -0.73 4.15 -10.00
N ALA A 48 -0.22 5.32 -10.36
CA ALA A 48 0.09 6.35 -9.39
C ALA A 48 -1.19 6.71 -8.61
N ALA A 49 -1.08 6.72 -7.28
CA ALA A 49 -2.15 7.28 -6.46
C ALA A 49 -2.44 8.72 -6.94
N PRO A 50 -3.72 9.12 -7.05
CA PRO A 50 -4.07 10.49 -7.40
C PRO A 50 -3.37 11.47 -6.45
N ALA A 51 -2.98 12.63 -6.96
CA ALA A 51 -2.42 13.68 -6.12
C ALA A 51 -3.44 14.05 -5.03
N CYS A 52 -3.03 14.01 -3.77
CA CYS A 52 -3.86 14.46 -2.66
C CYS A 52 -4.18 15.96 -2.84
N THR A 53 -5.46 16.32 -2.82
CA THR A 53 -5.88 17.73 -2.79
C THR A 53 -5.26 18.39 -1.57
N GLY A 54 -4.52 19.48 -1.76
CA GLY A 54 -3.87 20.19 -0.67
C GLY A 54 -2.37 19.90 -0.46
N SER A 55 -1.72 19.18 -1.35
CA SER A 55 -0.24 19.09 -1.38
C SER A 55 0.45 20.47 -1.40
N SER A 56 -0.23 21.49 -1.93
CA SER A 56 0.21 22.88 -1.94
C SER A 56 0.01 23.64 -0.62
N PHE A 57 -0.70 23.10 0.38
CA PHE A 57 -0.90 23.80 1.66
C PHE A 57 0.40 24.00 2.45
N TYR A 58 1.40 23.15 2.21
CA TYR A 58 2.71 23.25 2.86
C TYR A 58 3.71 24.14 2.10
N THR A 59 3.27 24.80 1.02
CA THR A 59 4.12 25.75 0.31
C THR A 59 4.36 26.96 1.21
N SER A 60 5.62 27.27 1.49
CA SER A 60 5.97 28.46 2.28
C SER A 60 5.41 29.73 1.62
N TYR A 61 4.87 30.63 2.44
CA TYR A 61 4.42 31.93 1.98
C TYR A 61 5.61 32.73 1.42
N SER A 62 5.51 33.13 0.15
CA SER A 62 6.46 34.05 -0.47
C SER A 62 5.88 35.46 -0.41
N PRO A 63 6.47 36.39 0.36
CA PRO A 63 5.98 37.76 0.45
C PRO A 63 6.04 38.43 -0.93
N LYS A 64 4.95 39.11 -1.31
CA LYS A 64 4.95 40.03 -2.46
C LYS A 64 5.20 41.44 -1.93
N THR A 65 6.31 42.05 -2.32
CA THR A 65 6.51 43.50 -2.13
C THR A 65 5.64 44.24 -3.14
N GLN A 66 4.51 44.77 -2.68
CA GLN A 66 3.77 45.78 -3.43
C GLN A 66 4.37 47.14 -3.11
N ALA A 67 5.03 47.76 -4.09
CA ALA A 67 5.44 49.14 -3.96
C ALA A 67 4.18 50.01 -3.93
N VAL A 68 3.93 50.69 -2.81
CA VAL A 68 2.98 51.81 -2.75
C VAL A 68 3.72 53.04 -3.26
N ALA A 69 3.14 53.74 -4.25
CA ALA A 69 3.66 55.02 -4.69
C ALA A 69 3.66 56.00 -3.51
N ALA A 70 4.82 56.60 -3.22
CA ALA A 70 4.94 57.62 -2.20
C ALA A 70 4.11 58.86 -2.58
N PRO A 71 3.47 59.54 -1.60
CA PRO A 71 2.63 60.72 -1.83
C PRO A 71 3.42 61.95 -2.33
#